data_AF-A0A963EIY8-F1
#
_entry.id   AF-A0A963EIY8-F1
#
_cell.length_a   1.000
_cell.length_b   1.000
_cell.length_c   1.000
_cell.angle_alpha   90.00
_cell.angle_beta   90.00
_cell.angle_gamma   90.00
#
_symmetry.space_group_name_H-M   'P 1'
#
loop_
_entity.id
_entity.type
_entity.pdbx_description
1 polymer ?
#
loop_
_entity_poly.entity_id
_entity_poly.type
_entity_poly.pdbx_seq_one_letter_code
_entity_poly.pdbx_strand_id
1 'polypeptide(L)'
;DDWQPPVQSLNWILEAGMEDSEEERRTATLKINNVFGMLRAAECGLGLASLPDYLGAPSTQLKRVLSDIEGPTFTAYFVYPEELRSSKRVAAFRDFLLEKVAAQPVW
;
A
#
# COMPACT_ATOMS: atom_id res chain seq x y z
N ASP A 1 -0.05 21.88 -10.19
CA ASP A 1 -0.04 20.71 -11.09
C ASP A 1 -0.69 19.60 -10.29
N ASP A 2 -2.02 19.58 -10.28
CA ASP A 2 -2.84 18.89 -9.29
C ASP A 2 -3.11 17.45 -9.75
N TRP A 3 -2.07 16.63 -9.68
CA TRP A 3 -2.23 15.19 -9.87
C TRP A 3 -2.83 14.57 -8.62
N GLN A 4 -4.07 14.07 -8.71
CA GLN A 4 -4.68 13.28 -7.65
C GLN A 4 -4.35 11.80 -7.84
N PRO A 5 -3.67 11.15 -6.87
CA PRO A 5 -3.45 9.71 -6.95
C PRO A 5 -4.79 8.96 -6.90
N PRO A 6 -4.92 7.81 -7.58
CA PRO A 6 -6.12 6.97 -7.53
C PRO A 6 -6.44 6.48 -6.11
N VAL A 7 -5.45 6.48 -5.21
CA VAL A 7 -5.62 6.29 -3.77
C VAL A 7 -5.03 7.50 -3.06
N GLN A 8 -5.92 8.42 -2.64
CA GLN A 8 -5.56 9.72 -2.08
C GLN A 8 -4.72 9.64 -0.80
N SER A 9 -4.86 8.55 -0.04
CA SER A 9 -4.28 8.40 1.29
C SER A 9 -2.86 7.85 1.33
N LEU A 10 -2.25 7.47 0.20
CA LEU A 10 -0.95 6.77 0.21
C LEU A 10 0.20 7.58 0.81
N ASN A 11 0.17 8.91 0.69
CA ASN A 11 1.21 9.82 1.18
C ASN A 11 0.98 10.34 2.60
N TRP A 12 0.12 9.68 3.39
CA TRP A 12 -0.25 10.05 4.76
C TRP A 12 0.95 10.19 5.72
N ILE A 13 2.04 9.45 5.49
CA ILE A 13 3.24 9.50 6.34
C ILE A 13 3.91 10.89 6.34
N LEU A 14 3.63 11.73 5.34
CA LEU A 14 4.11 13.11 5.29
C LEU A 14 3.40 14.01 6.31
N GLU A 15 2.23 13.62 6.79
CA GLU A 15 1.34 14.39 7.67
C GLU A 15 1.13 13.69 9.02
N ALA A 16 1.51 12.42 9.15
CA ALA A 16 1.34 11.64 10.38
C ALA A 16 1.90 12.38 11.62
N GLY A 17 1.05 12.52 12.65
CA GLY A 17 1.39 13.16 13.91
C GLY A 17 1.53 14.69 13.89
N MET A 18 1.05 15.36 12.83
CA MET A 18 0.97 16.82 12.75
C MET A 18 -0.45 17.29 13.09
N GLU A 19 -0.57 18.52 13.60
CA GLU A 19 -1.87 19.21 13.67
C GLU A 19 -2.32 19.57 12.23
N ASP A 20 -3.63 19.77 12.01
CA ASP A 20 -4.22 20.07 10.69
C ASP A 20 -3.76 21.46 10.17
N SER A 21 -2.50 21.54 9.72
CA SER A 21 -1.88 22.72 9.11
C SER A 21 -1.12 22.31 7.85
N GLU A 22 -1.57 22.80 6.69
CA GLU A 22 -0.92 22.52 5.40
C GLU A 22 0.51 23.08 5.32
N GLU A 23 0.84 24.10 6.11
CA GLU A 23 2.16 24.75 6.11
C GLU A 23 3.27 23.87 6.72
N GLU A 24 2.91 22.83 7.45
CA GLU A 24 3.85 21.97 8.20
C GLU A 24 4.16 20.63 7.52
N ARG A 25 3.57 20.35 6.34
CA ARG A 25 3.73 19.04 5.68
C ARG A 25 5.20 18.70 5.40
N ARG A 26 5.61 17.48 5.76
CA ARG A 26 6.99 17.01 5.51
C ARG A 26 7.30 16.96 4.02
N THR A 27 8.51 17.39 3.65
CA THR A 27 9.01 17.26 2.27
C THR A 27 9.65 15.89 2.07
N ALA A 28 9.19 15.15 1.06
CA ALA A 28 9.76 13.85 0.71
C ALA A 28 11.16 13.99 0.07
N THR A 29 12.14 13.23 0.56
CA THR A 29 13.49 13.16 -0.03
C THR A 29 13.50 12.49 -1.40
N LEU A 30 12.62 11.51 -1.62
CA LEU A 30 12.45 10.81 -2.90
C LEU A 30 10.97 10.55 -3.14
N LYS A 31 10.52 10.76 -4.38
CA LYS A 31 9.16 10.44 -4.84
C LYS A 31 9.23 9.36 -5.92
N ILE A 32 8.52 8.25 -5.72
CA ILE A 32 8.48 7.12 -6.65
C ILE A 32 7.03 6.75 -6.92
N ASN A 33 6.63 6.66 -8.19
CA ASN A 33 5.32 6.17 -8.59
C ASN A 33 5.33 4.64 -8.80
N ASN A 34 5.86 3.90 -7.82
CA ASN A 34 5.94 2.43 -7.83
C ASN A 34 6.20 1.91 -6.42
N VAL A 35 5.28 1.10 -5.89
CA VAL A 35 5.36 0.59 -4.51
C VAL A 35 6.56 -0.35 -4.27
N PHE A 36 6.95 -1.14 -5.27
CA PHE A 36 8.14 -2.00 -5.17
C PHE A 36 9.43 -1.15 -5.16
N GLY A 37 9.46 -0.06 -5.93
CA GLY A 37 10.53 0.92 -5.87
C GLY A 37 10.65 1.56 -4.48
N MET A 38 9.53 1.87 -3.83
CA MET A 38 9.53 2.38 -2.44
C MET A 38 10.05 1.34 -1.44
N LEU A 39 9.64 0.07 -1.57
CA LEU A 39 10.16 -1.04 -0.76
C LEU A 39 11.68 -1.11 -0.85
N ARG A 40 12.24 -1.14 -2.07
CA ARG A 40 13.69 -1.20 -2.29
C ARG A 40 14.41 0.03 -1.74
N ALA A 41 13.84 1.23 -1.90
CA ALA A 41 14.42 2.45 -1.35
C ALA A 41 14.51 2.42 0.19
N ALA A 42 13.45 1.92 0.85
CA ALA A 42 13.42 1.75 2.30
C ALA A 42 14.43 0.68 2.77
N GLU A 43 14.51 -0.46 2.09
CA GLU A 43 15.47 -1.53 2.40
C GLU A 43 16.93 -1.10 2.20
N CYS A 44 17.19 -0.18 1.26
CA CYS A 44 18.51 0.43 1.08
C CYS A 44 18.83 1.54 2.10
N GLY A 45 17.94 1.80 3.06
CA GLY A 45 18.17 2.77 4.14
C GLY A 45 17.93 4.23 3.75
N LEU A 46 17.18 4.51 2.68
CA LEU A 46 16.91 5.89 2.25
C LEU A 46 16.00 6.66 3.23
N GLY A 47 15.23 5.95 4.06
CA GLY A 47 14.35 6.54 5.06
C GLY A 47 13.08 5.72 5.28
N LEU A 48 12.03 6.40 5.74
CA LEU A 48 10.72 5.82 5.97
C LEU A 48 9.89 5.78 4.69
N ALA A 49 9.07 4.73 4.53
CA ALA A 49 8.11 4.60 3.44
C ALA A 49 6.78 4.07 3.95
N SER A 50 5.68 4.61 3.41
CA SER A 50 4.35 4.04 3.57
C SER A 50 4.24 2.83 2.65
N LEU A 51 4.21 1.62 3.20
CA LEU A 51 4.16 0.37 2.43
C LEU A 51 2.88 -0.42 2.79
N PRO A 52 2.20 -1.03 1.81
CA PRO A 52 1.16 -2.01 2.10
C PRO A 52 1.75 -3.21 2.86
N ASP A 53 0.96 -3.78 3.77
CA ASP A 53 1.41 -4.87 4.64
C ASP A 53 1.92 -6.08 3.86
N TYR A 54 1.26 -6.42 2.73
CA TYR A 54 1.66 -7.55 1.89
C TYR A 54 3.07 -7.42 1.28
N LEU A 55 3.65 -6.21 1.26
CA LEU A 55 5.04 -5.97 0.86
C LEU A 55 5.97 -5.77 2.04
N GLY A 56 5.52 -5.04 3.05
CA GLY A 56 6.33 -4.70 4.22
C GLY A 56 6.53 -5.88 5.17
N ALA A 57 5.46 -6.59 5.51
CA ALA A 57 5.46 -7.64 6.53
C ALA A 57 6.39 -8.81 6.25
N PRO A 58 6.54 -9.29 5.00
CA PRO A 58 7.49 -10.35 4.69
C PRO A 58 8.97 -9.93 4.69
N SER A 59 9.29 -8.63 4.69
CA SER A 59 10.68 -8.18 4.61
C SER A 59 11.40 -8.36 5.94
N THR A 60 12.58 -9.00 5.90
CA THR A 60 13.46 -9.16 7.07
C THR A 60 14.38 -7.95 7.31
N GLN A 61 14.42 -7.00 6.37
CA GLN A 61 15.27 -5.81 6.44
C GLN A 61 14.51 -4.58 6.94
N LEU A 62 13.18 -4.66 6.96
CA LEU A 62 12.32 -3.57 7.41
C LEU A 62 11.81 -3.82 8.83
N LYS A 63 11.54 -2.72 9.52
CA LYS A 63 10.88 -2.72 10.82
C LYS A 63 9.70 -1.75 10.77
N ARG A 64 8.50 -2.23 11.15
CA ARG A 64 7.35 -1.34 11.34
C ARG A 64 7.66 -0.31 12.42
N VAL A 65 7.49 0.96 12.08
CA VAL A 65 7.55 2.10 13.00
C VAL A 65 6.14 2.66 13.18
N LEU A 66 5.94 3.50 14.19
CA LEU A 66 4.62 4.09 14.49
C LEU A 66 3.53 3.01 14.65
N SER A 67 3.83 1.94 15.40
CA SER A 67 2.92 0.80 15.61
C SER A 67 1.56 1.20 16.19
N ASP A 68 1.51 2.33 16.89
CA ASP A 68 0.32 2.84 17.58
C ASP A 68 -0.58 3.66 16.65
N ILE A 69 -0.16 3.90 15.40
CA ILE A 69 -0.92 4.63 14.38
C ILE A 69 -1.36 3.65 13.30
N GLU A 70 -2.67 3.59 13.04
CA GLU A 70 -3.20 2.87 11.90
C GLU A 70 -3.05 3.71 10.62
N GLY A 71 -2.43 3.10 9.62
CA GLY A 71 -2.38 3.67 8.28
C GLY A 71 -3.73 3.56 7.57
N PRO A 72 -3.89 4.26 6.44
CA PRO A 72 -5.11 4.20 5.66
C PRO A 72 -5.29 2.81 5.05
N THR A 73 -6.51 2.28 5.16
CA THR A 73 -6.92 1.05 4.50
C THR A 73 -7.47 1.35 3.11
N PHE A 74 -7.31 0.42 2.18
CA PHE A 74 -7.95 0.49 0.86
C PHE A 74 -8.61 -0.84 0.52
N THR A 75 -9.70 -0.77 -0.24
CA THR A 75 -10.42 -1.96 -0.71
C THR A 75 -9.81 -2.46 -2.02
N ALA A 76 -9.40 -3.72 -2.05
CA ALA A 76 -8.99 -4.39 -3.28
C ALA A 76 -10.21 -4.99 -3.99
N TYR A 77 -10.27 -4.84 -5.31
CA TYR A 77 -11.35 -5.38 -6.14
C TYR A 77 -10.80 -6.33 -7.18
N PHE A 78 -11.45 -7.49 -7.33
CA PHE A 78 -11.22 -8.40 -8.46
C PHE A 78 -12.21 -8.05 -9.57
N VAL A 79 -11.71 -7.38 -10.62
CA VAL A 79 -12.53 -6.86 -11.73
C VAL A 79 -12.31 -7.69 -12.99
N TYR A 80 -13.39 -8.06 -13.66
CA TYR A 80 -13.39 -8.80 -14.92
C TYR A 80 -14.62 -8.43 -15.76
N PRO A 81 -14.57 -8.58 -17.10
CA PRO A 81 -15.72 -8.34 -17.97
C PRO A 81 -16.94 -9.20 -17.59
N GLU A 82 -18.13 -8.62 -17.63
CA GLU A 82 -19.36 -9.29 -17.17
C GLU A 82 -19.66 -10.58 -17.93
N GLU A 83 -19.29 -10.65 -19.21
CA GLU A 83 -19.46 -11.82 -20.07
C GLU A 83 -18.74 -13.05 -19.53
N LEU A 84 -17.70 -12.86 -18.70
CA LEU A 84 -16.95 -13.93 -18.08
C LEU A 84 -17.52 -14.38 -16.71
N ARG A 85 -18.67 -13.85 -16.27
CA ARG A 85 -19.30 -14.21 -14.99
C ARG A 85 -19.58 -15.72 -14.87
N SER A 86 -19.92 -16.39 -15.97
CA SER A 86 -20.14 -17.85 -16.00
C SER A 86 -18.88 -18.66 -16.31
N SER A 87 -17.73 -18.01 -16.50
CA SER A 87 -16.46 -18.68 -16.81
C SER A 87 -15.94 -19.45 -15.61
N LYS A 88 -15.81 -20.77 -15.78
CA LYS A 88 -15.17 -21.63 -14.77
C LYS A 88 -13.73 -21.22 -14.44
N ARG A 89 -13.00 -20.67 -15.43
CA ARG A 89 -11.62 -20.19 -15.22
C ARG A 89 -11.58 -18.95 -14.32
N VAL A 90 -12.50 -18.01 -14.52
CA VAL A 90 -12.61 -16.81 -13.67
C VAL A 90 -13.04 -17.19 -12.25
N ALA A 91 -14.01 -18.08 -12.11
CA ALA A 91 -14.42 -18.58 -10.80
C ALA A 91 -13.26 -19.27 -10.05
N ALA A 92 -12.55 -20.20 -10.71
CA ALA A 92 -11.41 -20.88 -10.10
C ALA A 92 -10.29 -19.91 -9.70
N PHE A 93 -10.00 -18.90 -10.52
CA PHE A 93 -8.98 -17.91 -10.20
C PHE A 93 -9.42 -16.98 -9.05
N ARG A 94 -10.68 -16.55 -9.02
CA ARG A 94 -11.25 -15.79 -7.89
C ARG A 94 -11.09 -16.57 -6.58
N ASP A 95 -11.49 -17.83 -6.58
CA ASP A 95 -11.45 -18.67 -5.38
C ASP A 95 -10.00 -18.86 -4.91
N PHE A 96 -9.05 -19.05 -5.84
CA PHE A 96 -7.62 -19.05 -5.55
C PHE A 96 -7.13 -17.72 -4.94
N LEU A 97 -7.53 -16.58 -5.51
CA LEU A 97 -7.15 -15.26 -4.98
C LEU A 97 -7.66 -15.06 -3.56
N LEU A 98 -8.91 -15.44 -3.28
CA LEU A 98 -9.49 -15.34 -1.93
C LEU A 98 -8.72 -16.20 -0.92
N GLU A 99 -8.34 -17.42 -1.30
CA GLU A 99 -7.50 -18.29 -0.47
C GLU A 99 -6.13 -17.64 -0.18
N LYS A 100 -5.48 -17.06 -1.19
CA LYS A 100 -4.15 -16.44 -1.01
C LYS A 100 -4.18 -15.16 -0.22
N VAL A 101 -5.19 -14.30 -0.41
CA VAL A 101 -5.33 -13.06 0.36
C VAL A 101 -5.57 -13.36 1.84
N ALA A 102 -6.39 -14.37 2.16
CA ALA A 102 -6.64 -14.78 3.54
C ALA A 102 -5.38 -15.33 4.25
N ALA A 103 -4.39 -15.81 3.49
CA ALA A 103 -3.15 -16.36 4.02
C ALA A 103 -2.00 -15.35 4.12
N GLN A 104 -2.18 -14.10 3.67
CA GLN A 104 -1.09 -13.12 3.69
C GLN A 104 -0.83 -12.59 5.11
N PRO A 105 0.45 -12.45 5.49
CA PRO A 105 0.81 -11.83 6.76
C PRO A 105 0.46 -10.35 6.73
N VAL A 106 -0.11 -9.87 7.83
CA VAL A 106 -0.42 -8.46 8.09
C VAL A 106 0.36 -8.05 9.34
N TRP A 107 0.80 -6.79 9.41
CA TRP A 107 1.46 -6.26 10.59
C TRP A 107 0.52 -5.97 11.76
#